data_AF-A0A357FYL5-F1
#
_entry.id   AF-A0A357FYL5-F1
#
_cell.length_a   1.000
_cell.length_b   1.000
_cell.length_c   1.000
_cell.angle_alpha   90.00
_cell.angle_beta   90.00
_cell.angle_gamma   90.00
#
_symmetry.space_group_name_H-M   'P 1'
#
loop_
_entity.id
_entity.type
_entity.pdbx_description
1 polymer ?
#
loop_
_entity_poly.entity_id
_entity_poly.type
_entity_poly.pdbx_seq_one_letter_code
_entity_poly.pdbx_strand_id
1 'polypeptide(L)' 'TQMVVERELAKEGKSRRDMGREKFLKRVWEWKEQSGGTIVSQLRRLGTTPDWERERFTMD' A
#
# COMPACT_ATOMS: atom_id res chain seq x y z
N THR A 1 4.78 -0.63 -5.63
CA THR A 1 3.33 -0.67 -5.37
C THR A 1 2.50 -0.97 -6.62
N GLN A 2 2.81 -0.38 -7.79
CA GLN A 2 2.01 -0.56 -9.02
C GLN A 2 1.75 -2.04 -9.42
N MET A 3 2.79 -2.88 -9.51
CA MET A 3 2.58 -4.31 -9.86
C MET A 3 1.71 -5.06 -8.85
N VAL A 4 1.83 -4.73 -7.55
CA VAL A 4 1.05 -5.43 -6.51
C VAL A 4 -0.43 -5.08 -6.64
N VAL A 5 -0.73 -3.79 -6.86
CA VAL A 5 -2.10 -3.32 -7.09
C VAL A 5 -2.66 -3.89 -8.40
N GLU A 6 -1.87 -3.97 -9.47
CA GLU A 6 -2.29 -4.63 -10.72
C GLU A 6 -2.55 -6.13 -10.53
N ARG A 7 -1.77 -6.82 -9.69
CA ARG A 7 -1.99 -8.23 -9.33
C ARG A 7 -3.26 -8.44 -8.52
N GLU A 8 -3.54 -7.56 -7.55
CA GLU A 8 -4.80 -7.60 -6.79
C GLU A 8 -6.01 -7.33 -7.68
N LEU A 9 -5.92 -6.34 -8.58
CA LEU A 9 -6.96 -6.08 -9.57
C LEU A 9 -7.19 -7.28 -10.49
N ALA A 10 -6.13 -7.96 -10.92
CA ALA A 10 -6.25 -9.18 -11.71
C ALA A 10 -6.98 -10.30 -10.96
N LYS A 11 -6.78 -10.44 -9.64
CA LYS A 11 -7.56 -11.39 -8.81
C LYS A 11 -9.04 -11.01 -8.73
N GLU A 12 -9.36 -9.72 -8.75
CA GLU A 12 -10.73 -9.20 -8.84
C GLU A 12 -11.30 -9.25 -10.27
N GLY A 13 -10.55 -9.74 -11.26
CA GLY A 13 -10.97 -9.78 -12.67
C GLY A 13 -11.02 -8.40 -13.35
N LYS A 14 -10.37 -7.39 -12.79
CA LYS A 14 -10.36 -6.00 -13.28
C LYS A 14 -8.99 -5.63 -13.83
N SER A 15 -8.96 -4.79 -14.87
CA SER A 15 -7.73 -4.16 -15.34
C SER A 15 -7.63 -2.72 -14.85
N ARG A 16 -6.40 -2.24 -14.64
CA ARG A 16 -6.12 -0.81 -14.42
C ARG A 16 -6.72 0.06 -15.52
N ARG A 17 -6.75 -0.45 -16.76
CA ARG A 17 -7.27 0.28 -17.92
C ARG A 17 -8.77 0.57 -17.79
N ASP A 18 -9.51 -0.25 -17.04
CA ASP A 18 -10.96 -0.14 -16.91
C ASP A 18 -11.39 0.88 -15.84
N MET A 19 -10.49 1.25 -14.93
CA MET A 19 -10.82 2.09 -13.76
C MET A 19 -10.50 3.57 -13.93
N GLY A 20 -9.63 3.94 -14.89
CA GLY A 20 -9.12 5.31 -15.01
C GLY A 20 -8.15 5.72 -13.90
N ARG A 21 -7.49 6.87 -14.06
CA ARG A 21 -6.36 7.31 -13.22
C ARG A 21 -6.75 7.58 -11.76
N GLU A 22 -7.86 8.27 -11.52
CA GLU A 22 -8.29 8.64 -10.17
C GLU A 22 -8.63 7.43 -9.31
N LYS A 23 -9.46 6.50 -9.82
CA LYS A 23 -9.82 5.28 -9.08
C LYS A 23 -8.60 4.41 -8.82
N PHE A 24 -7.67 4.34 -9.78
CA PHE A 24 -6.41 3.63 -9.59
C PHE A 24 -5.57 4.25 -8.47
N LEU A 25 -5.42 5.58 -8.44
CA LEU A 25 -4.71 6.28 -7.36
C LEU A 25 -5.35 6.04 -6.00
N LYS A 26 -6.68 6.10 -5.90
CA LYS A 26 -7.40 5.77 -4.66
C LYS A 26 -7.09 4.36 -4.19
N ARG A 27 -7.11 3.38 -5.10
CA ARG A 27 -6.80 1.97 -4.77
C ARG A 27 -5.35 1.79 -4.31
N VAL A 28 -4.41 2.52 -4.91
CA VAL A 28 -2.99 2.51 -4.47
C VAL A 28 -2.85 3.05 -3.04
N TRP A 29 -3.57 4.11 -2.69
CA TRP A 29 -3.59 4.66 -1.33
C TRP A 29 -4.21 3.69 -0.32
N GLU A 30 -5.35 3.06 -0.66
CA GLU A 30 -5.95 2.02 0.18
C GLU A 30 -4.99 0.84 0.42
N TRP A 31 -4.30 0.39 -0.63
CA TRP A 31 -3.29 -0.65 -0.51
C TRP A 31 -2.11 -0.21 0.35
N LYS A 32 -1.66 1.04 0.24
CA LYS A 32 -0.58 1.60 1.08
C LYS A 32 -0.96 1.54 2.55
N GLU A 33 -2.18 1.95 2.93
CA GLU A 33 -2.61 1.92 4.32
C GLU A 33 -2.61 0.50 4.89
N GLN A 34 -3.13 -0.47 4.12
CA GLN A 34 -3.18 -1.86 4.52
C GLN A 34 -1.77 -2.49 4.63
N SER A 35 -0.91 -2.25 3.63
CA SER A 35 0.46 -2.79 3.61
C SER A 35 1.35 -2.10 4.64
N GLY A 36 1.23 -0.78 4.82
CA GLY A 36 2.01 0.01 5.77
C GLY A 36 1.74 -0.42 7.20
N GLY A 37 0.48 -0.51 7.60
CA GLY A 37 0.10 -0.99 8.93
C GLY A 37 0.62 -2.41 9.22
N THR A 38 0.60 -3.28 8.20
CA THR A 38 1.16 -4.64 8.31
C THR A 38 2.68 -4.62 8.54
N ILE A 39 3.43 -3.84 7.75
CA ILE A 39 4.88 -3.73 7.87
C ILE A 39 5.26 -3.15 9.23
N VAL A 40 4.60 -2.08 9.68
CA VAL A 40 4.85 -1.47 11.00
C VAL A 40 4.54 -2.46 12.13
N SER A 41 3.45 -3.21 12.04
CA SER A 41 3.11 -4.26 13.01
C SER A 41 4.18 -5.35 13.08
N GLN A 42 4.68 -5.80 11.92
CA GLN A 42 5.76 -6.78 11.82
C GLN A 42 7.05 -6.25 12.45
N LEU A 43 7.44 -5.01 12.13
CA LEU A 43 8.64 -4.36 12.68
C LEU A 43 8.54 -4.22 14.22
N ARG A 44 7.37 -3.82 14.74
CA ARG A 44 7.12 -3.78 16.20
C ARG A 44 7.25 -5.16 16.84
N ARG A 45 6.74 -6.22 16.19
CA ARG A 45 6.83 -7.60 16.69
C ARG A 45 8.26 -8.14 16.68
N LEU A 46 9.10 -7.67 15.75
CA LEU A 46 10.53 -7.98 15.68
C LEU A 46 11.36 -7.19 16.70
N GLY A 47 10.76 -6.25 17.43
CA GLY A 47 11.44 -5.45 18.44
C GLY A 47 12.31 -4.33 17.87
N THR A 48 12.10 -3.91 16.62
CA THR A 48 12.83 -2.77 16.06
C THR A 48 12.41 -1.48 16.79
N THR A 49 13.37 -0.58 17.05
CA THR A 49 13.14 0.69 17.75
C THR A 49 13.51 1.92 16.90
N PRO A 50 12.96 2.10 15.69
CA PRO A 50 13.07 3.36 14.96
C PRO A 50 12.26 4.47 15.65
N ASP A 51 12.53 5.72 15.27
CA ASP A 51 11.71 6.87 15.68
C ASP A 51 10.33 6.81 15.01
N TRP A 52 9.37 6.18 15.69
CA TRP A 52 8.00 5.97 15.20
C TRP A 52 7.22 7.28 15.02
N GLU A 53 7.58 8.35 15.72
CA GLU A 53 6.92 9.66 15.57
C GLU A 53 7.32 10.33 14.24
N ARG A 54 8.47 9.94 13.68
CA ARG A 54 9.00 10.46 12.42
C ARG A 54 8.88 9.47 11.27
N GLU A 55 7.92 8.56 11.33
CA GLU A 55 7.61 7.71 10.18
C GLU A 55 7.28 8.58 8.95
N ARG A 56 7.85 8.21 7.80
CA ARG A 56 7.69 8.90 6.52
C ARG A 56 7.46 7.91 5.40
N PHE A 57 6.63 8.32 4.45
CA PHE A 57 6.33 7.56 3.26
C PHE A 57 6.74 8.35 2.03
N THR A 58 7.34 7.73 1.03
CA THR A 58 7.89 8.45 -0.14
C THR A 58 6.89 9.25 -0.99
N MET A 59 5.58 9.15 -0.72
CA MET A 59 4.55 9.96 -1.37
C MET A 59 3.63 10.67 -0.36
N ASP A 60 4.08 10.84 0.88
CA ASP A 60 3.41 11.70 1.87
C ASP A 60 3.60 13.21 1.61
#